data_AF-A0A377NHE1-F1
#
_entry.id   AF-A0A377NHE1-F1
#
_cell.length_a   1.000
_cell.length_b   1.000
_cell.length_c   1.000
_cell.angle_alpha   90.00
_cell.angle_beta   90.00
_cell.angle_gamma   90.00
#
_symmetry.space_group_name_H-M   'P 1'
#
loop_
_entity.id
_entity.type
_entity.pdbx_description
1 polymer ?
#
loop_
_entity_poly.entity_id
_entity_poly.type
_entity_poly.pdbx_seq_one_letter_code
_entity_poly.pdbx_strand_id
1 'polypeptide(L)'
;MHKGIRTAMTTQAPPTSILPLSPEQLAKLQSAIGEYSPTQLAWLSGYFWGMVNQQPGAVPAAAPAPAAAAITLISASQTGNARRLAEQVRDDLIAAKLNVNLVNAGDYKFKQIGQEKLLLIVASTQGEGEQAEEAVALHKFLQSKKAPQMKDTAFAVFALGDTSYEFFCQAGKDFDNRLGELGRRAPAGSR
;
A
#
# COMPACT_ATOMS: atom_id res chain seq x y z
N MET A 1 -26.34 -81.05 24.86
CA MET A 1 -25.80 -79.98 25.71
C MET A 1 -24.77 -79.20 24.90
N HIS A 2 -25.18 -78.12 24.22
CA HIS A 2 -24.34 -77.37 23.28
C HIS A 2 -23.81 -76.09 23.92
N LYS A 3 -22.49 -75.87 23.80
CA LYS A 3 -21.77 -74.64 24.17
C LYS A 3 -22.26 -73.46 23.32
N GLY A 4 -22.58 -72.34 23.96
CA GLY A 4 -22.94 -71.07 23.33
C GLY A 4 -22.09 -69.93 23.87
N ILE A 5 -21.45 -69.23 22.94
CA ILE A 5 -20.42 -68.20 23.05
C ILE A 5 -20.86 -66.98 23.89
N ARG A 6 -19.98 -66.50 24.78
CA ARG A 6 -20.14 -65.20 25.46
C ARG A 6 -19.68 -64.10 24.51
N THR A 7 -20.61 -63.29 24.00
CA THR A 7 -20.31 -62.06 23.28
C THR A 7 -19.93 -60.98 24.28
N ALA A 8 -18.64 -60.66 24.37
CA ALA A 8 -18.18 -59.44 25.04
C ALA A 8 -18.55 -58.24 24.15
N MET A 9 -19.44 -57.37 24.64
CA MET A 9 -19.63 -56.05 24.03
C MET A 9 -18.46 -55.16 24.45
N THR A 10 -17.49 -54.99 23.55
CA THR A 10 -16.50 -53.93 23.64
C THR A 10 -17.22 -52.60 23.47
N THR A 11 -17.51 -51.91 24.57
CA THR A 11 -17.87 -50.49 24.55
C THR A 11 -16.62 -49.72 24.15
N GLN A 12 -16.57 -49.32 22.88
CA GLN A 12 -15.56 -48.42 22.35
C GLN A 12 -15.72 -47.06 23.03
N ALA A 13 -14.69 -46.62 23.76
CA ALA A 13 -14.65 -45.28 24.34
C ALA A 13 -14.66 -44.23 23.21
N PRO A 14 -15.49 -43.17 23.28
CA PRO A 14 -15.50 -42.14 22.27
C PRO A 14 -14.16 -41.38 22.28
N PRO A 15 -13.71 -40.87 21.12
CA PRO A 15 -12.43 -40.22 20.98
C PRO A 15 -12.35 -38.99 21.88
N THR A 16 -11.27 -38.92 22.65
CA THR A 16 -10.91 -37.83 23.54
C THR A 16 -11.03 -36.49 22.80
N SER A 17 -12.00 -35.67 23.24
CA SER A 17 -12.21 -34.32 22.72
C SER A 17 -10.92 -33.51 22.87
N ILE A 18 -10.34 -33.10 21.74
CA ILE A 18 -9.15 -32.25 21.63
C ILE A 18 -9.51 -30.78 21.94
N LEU A 19 -10.42 -30.56 22.88
CA LEU A 19 -10.83 -29.23 23.32
C LEU A 19 -10.03 -28.88 24.57
N PRO A 20 -9.43 -27.69 24.67
CA PRO A 20 -8.72 -27.24 25.87
C PRO A 20 -9.67 -26.96 27.06
N LEU A 21 -10.95 -27.33 26.94
CA LEU A 21 -12.03 -27.09 27.89
C LEU A 21 -12.60 -28.42 28.37
N SER A 22 -12.83 -28.53 29.68
CA SER A 22 -13.60 -29.64 30.24
C SER A 22 -15.06 -29.61 29.76
N PRO A 23 -15.78 -30.75 29.76
CA PRO A 23 -17.19 -30.80 29.35
C PRO A 23 -18.09 -29.83 30.14
N GLU A 24 -17.81 -29.62 31.42
CA GLU A 24 -18.55 -28.65 32.26
C GLU A 24 -18.26 -27.19 31.85
N GLN A 25 -17.02 -26.86 31.52
CA GLN A 25 -16.64 -25.52 31.03
C GLN A 25 -17.28 -25.24 29.67
N LEU A 26 -17.36 -26.25 28.80
CA LEU A 26 -18.03 -26.14 27.51
C LEU A 26 -19.54 -25.90 27.68
N ALA A 27 -20.20 -26.63 28.58
CA ALA A 27 -21.63 -26.45 28.85
C ALA A 27 -21.94 -25.04 29.37
N LYS A 28 -21.13 -24.52 30.31
CA LYS A 28 -21.25 -23.13 30.80
C LYS A 28 -21.03 -22.10 29.69
N LEU A 29 -20.04 -22.32 28.83
CA LEU A 29 -19.78 -21.44 27.70
C LEU A 29 -20.94 -21.45 26.71
N GLN A 30 -21.46 -22.62 26.35
CA GLN A 30 -22.60 -22.78 25.44
C GLN A 30 -23.87 -22.12 25.99
N SER A 31 -24.15 -22.27 27.29
CA SER A 31 -25.28 -21.57 27.93
C SER A 31 -25.10 -20.06 27.93
N ALA A 32 -23.87 -19.58 28.10
CA ALA A 32 -23.60 -18.14 28.11
C ALA A 32 -23.69 -17.54 26.71
N ILE A 33 -23.11 -18.17 25.69
CA ILE A 33 -23.05 -17.58 24.33
C ILE A 33 -24.35 -17.74 23.52
N GLY A 34 -25.29 -18.58 23.98
CA GLY A 34 -26.52 -18.89 23.25
C GLY A 34 -27.48 -17.71 23.06
N GLU A 35 -27.39 -16.67 23.89
CA GLU A 35 -28.24 -15.47 23.82
C GLU A 35 -27.62 -14.33 22.99
N TYR A 36 -26.39 -14.50 22.50
CA TYR A 36 -25.65 -13.45 21.81
C TYR A 36 -25.78 -13.54 20.29
N SER A 37 -25.87 -12.38 19.64
CA SER A 37 -25.86 -12.27 18.19
C SER A 37 -24.45 -12.52 17.60
N PRO A 38 -24.33 -12.85 16.30
CA PRO A 38 -23.03 -13.02 15.65
C PRO A 38 -22.09 -11.81 15.79
N THR A 39 -22.63 -10.59 15.78
CA THR A 39 -21.83 -9.36 15.97
C THR A 39 -21.37 -9.19 17.42
N GLN A 40 -22.17 -9.59 18.39
CA GLN A 40 -21.78 -9.57 19.80
C GLN A 40 -20.72 -10.64 20.10
N LEU A 41 -20.81 -11.82 19.48
CA LEU A 41 -19.77 -12.86 19.58
C LEU A 41 -18.45 -12.39 18.95
N ALA A 42 -18.51 -11.67 17.83
CA ALA A 42 -17.34 -11.06 17.21
C ALA A 42 -16.70 -9.94 18.06
N TRP A 43 -17.52 -9.18 18.80
CA TRP A 43 -17.00 -8.22 19.79
C TRP A 43 -16.36 -8.93 20.99
N LEU A 44 -17.01 -9.99 21.49
CA LEU A 44 -16.57 -10.76 22.64
C LEU A 44 -15.22 -11.46 22.39
N SER A 45 -14.98 -11.94 21.17
CA SER A 45 -13.67 -12.50 20.79
C SER A 45 -12.56 -11.44 20.86
N GLY A 46 -12.83 -10.20 20.46
CA GLY A 46 -11.92 -9.07 20.64
C GLY A 46 -11.68 -8.70 22.11
N TYR A 47 -12.72 -8.75 22.94
CA TYR A 47 -12.60 -8.54 24.38
C TYR A 47 -11.72 -9.62 25.05
N PHE A 48 -11.94 -10.90 24.73
CA PHE A 48 -11.09 -12.00 25.21
C PHE A 48 -9.64 -11.86 24.72
N TRP A 49 -9.45 -11.44 23.47
CA TRP A 49 -8.12 -11.14 22.94
C TRP A 49 -7.44 -10.01 23.71
N GLY A 50 -8.20 -8.98 24.09
CA GLY A 50 -7.73 -7.90 24.96
C GLY A 50 -7.33 -8.39 26.35
N MET A 51 -8.09 -9.29 26.96
CA MET A 51 -7.76 -9.87 28.27
C MET A 51 -6.52 -10.77 28.23
N VAL A 52 -6.34 -11.58 27.19
CA VAL A 52 -5.17 -12.45 27.03
C VAL A 52 -3.89 -11.63 26.81
N ASN A 53 -4.01 -10.45 26.18
CA ASN A 53 -2.88 -9.56 25.91
C ASN A 53 -2.68 -8.44 26.96
N GLN A 54 -3.24 -8.58 28.17
CA GLN A 54 -2.95 -7.68 29.30
C GLN A 54 -1.52 -7.87 29.83
N GLN A 55 -0.52 -7.58 28.98
CA GLN A 55 0.85 -7.36 29.39
C GLN A 55 0.98 -5.87 29.71
N PRO A 56 1.37 -5.46 30.94
CA PRO A 56 1.50 -4.05 31.26
C PRO A 56 2.58 -3.43 30.35
N GLY A 57 2.14 -2.63 29.36
CA GLY A 57 3.00 -1.96 28.37
C GLY A 57 2.76 -2.31 26.90
N ALA A 58 1.89 -3.28 26.58
CA ALA A 58 1.55 -3.59 25.19
C ALA A 58 0.20 -2.97 24.80
N VAL A 59 0.24 -1.80 24.15
CA VAL A 59 -0.93 -1.33 23.38
C VAL A 59 -1.16 -2.32 22.24
N PRO A 60 -2.38 -2.84 22.03
CA PRO A 60 -2.65 -3.69 20.88
C PRO A 60 -2.45 -2.85 19.62
N ALA A 61 -1.42 -3.18 18.84
CA ALA A 61 -1.28 -2.65 17.50
C ALA A 61 -2.51 -3.11 16.72
N ALA A 62 -3.38 -2.16 16.36
CA ALA A 62 -4.43 -2.40 15.40
C ALA A 62 -3.84 -3.14 14.20
N ALA A 63 -4.53 -4.17 13.71
CA ALA A 63 -4.18 -4.79 12.44
C ALA A 63 -3.89 -3.68 11.42
N PRO A 64 -2.76 -3.73 10.67
CA PRO A 64 -2.41 -2.63 9.80
C PRO A 64 -3.60 -2.41 8.87
N ALA A 65 -4.26 -1.26 9.01
CA ALA A 65 -5.12 -0.75 7.98
C ALA A 65 -4.37 -0.87 6.65
N PRO A 66 -5.01 -1.26 5.53
CA PRO A 66 -4.32 -1.37 4.26
C PRO A 66 -3.47 -0.13 4.08
N ALA A 67 -2.14 -0.32 4.03
CA ALA A 67 -1.19 0.77 4.11
C ALA A 67 -1.63 1.82 3.10
N ALA A 68 -1.98 3.02 3.59
CA ALA A 68 -2.41 4.12 2.74
C ALA A 68 -1.37 4.25 1.63
N ALA A 69 -1.82 4.19 0.37
CA ALA A 69 -0.92 4.18 -0.77
C ALA A 69 0.04 5.37 -0.63
N ALA A 70 1.34 5.08 -0.52
CA ALA A 70 2.35 6.10 -0.34
C ALA A 70 2.43 6.94 -1.63
N ILE A 71 2.47 8.25 -1.47
CA ILE A 71 2.71 9.20 -2.54
C ILE A 71 4.21 9.24 -2.77
N THR A 72 4.67 8.81 -3.94
CA THR A 72 6.05 8.97 -4.35
C THR A 72 6.23 10.36 -4.96
N LEU A 73 7.04 11.19 -4.31
CA LEU A 73 7.33 12.56 -4.72
C LEU A 73 8.78 12.63 -5.20
N ILE A 74 8.96 12.93 -6.48
CA ILE A 74 10.29 12.99 -7.11
C ILE A 74 10.69 14.45 -7.31
N SER A 75 11.83 14.86 -6.77
CA SER A 75 12.42 16.17 -7.07
C SER A 75 13.46 16.05 -8.19
N ALA A 76 13.30 16.85 -9.24
CA ALA A 76 14.24 16.99 -10.35
C ALA A 76 14.71 18.46 -10.42
N SER A 77 15.83 18.75 -9.76
CA SER A 77 16.34 20.10 -9.53
C SER A 77 17.82 20.25 -9.90
N GLN A 78 18.16 21.32 -10.62
CA GLN A 78 19.56 21.67 -10.88
C GLN A 78 20.16 22.51 -9.74
N THR A 79 19.50 23.61 -9.36
CA THR A 79 20.00 24.60 -8.39
C THR A 79 19.29 24.56 -7.04
N GLY A 80 18.46 23.53 -6.80
CA GLY A 80 17.75 23.31 -5.52
C GLY A 80 16.38 23.98 -5.39
N ASN A 81 15.94 24.80 -6.36
CA ASN A 81 14.60 25.42 -6.31
C ASN A 81 13.47 24.39 -6.31
N ALA A 82 13.50 23.44 -7.26
CA ALA A 82 12.51 22.37 -7.35
C ALA A 82 12.59 21.42 -6.14
N ARG A 83 13.79 21.23 -5.56
CA ARG A 83 13.96 20.43 -4.34
C ARG A 83 13.28 21.08 -3.14
N ARG A 84 13.48 22.39 -2.92
CA ARG A 84 12.80 23.15 -1.87
C ARG A 84 11.28 23.12 -2.04
N LEU A 85 10.77 23.25 -3.26
CA LEU A 85 9.33 23.12 -3.50
C LEU A 85 8.84 21.70 -3.19
N ALA A 86 9.59 20.67 -3.56
CA ALA A 86 9.23 19.29 -3.23
C ALA A 86 9.23 19.03 -1.71
N GLU A 87 10.15 19.62 -0.96
CA GLU A 87 10.15 19.57 0.50
C GLU A 87 8.90 20.25 1.09
N GLN A 88 8.50 21.42 0.58
CA GLN A 88 7.27 22.10 0.98
C GLN A 88 6.03 21.25 0.68
N VAL A 89 5.93 20.70 -0.53
CA VAL A 89 4.82 19.81 -0.92
C VAL A 89 4.78 18.56 -0.04
N ARG A 90 5.94 17.97 0.30
CA ARG A 90 6.01 16.84 1.24
C ARG A 90 5.43 17.24 2.59
N ASP A 91 5.84 18.37 3.14
CA ASP A 91 5.43 18.82 4.47
C ASP A 91 3.92 19.11 4.52
N ASP A 92 3.36 19.71 3.46
CA ASP A 92 1.91 19.93 3.31
C ASP A 92 1.13 18.61 3.25
N LEU A 93 1.63 17.62 2.49
CA LEU A 93 1.01 16.30 2.39
C LEU A 93 1.09 15.51 3.72
N ILE A 94 2.20 15.61 4.45
CA ILE A 94 2.34 15.03 5.79
C ILE A 94 1.37 15.71 6.78
N ALA A 95 1.23 17.03 6.71
CA ALA A 95 0.25 17.77 7.52
C ALA A 95 -1.20 17.34 7.22
N ALA A 96 -1.48 16.97 5.97
CA ALA A 96 -2.73 16.34 5.54
C ALA A 96 -2.86 14.86 5.94
N LYS A 97 -1.92 14.31 6.71
CA LYS A 97 -1.85 12.91 7.18
C LYS A 97 -1.72 11.88 6.04
N LEU A 98 -1.12 12.28 4.93
CA LEU A 98 -0.80 11.39 3.81
C LEU A 98 0.62 10.83 3.97
N ASN A 99 0.81 9.59 3.53
CA ASN A 99 2.12 8.96 3.53
C ASN A 99 2.89 9.40 2.28
N VAL A 100 4.08 9.96 2.43
CA VAL A 100 4.86 10.53 1.33
C VAL A 100 6.29 10.02 1.38
N ASN A 101 6.79 9.59 0.23
CA ASN A 101 8.19 9.24 0.01
C ASN A 101 8.82 10.27 -0.95
N LEU A 102 9.56 11.24 -0.39
CA LEU A 102 10.32 12.22 -1.17
C LEU A 102 11.68 11.62 -1.57
N VAL A 103 11.98 11.63 -2.86
CA VAL A 103 13.22 11.09 -3.43
C VAL A 103 13.78 12.01 -4.52
N ASN A 104 15.09 12.15 -4.58
CA ASN A 104 15.75 12.85 -5.68
C ASN A 104 15.68 11.99 -6.96
N ALA A 105 15.44 12.61 -8.12
CA ALA A 105 15.41 11.92 -9.40
C ALA A 105 16.68 11.11 -9.70
N GLY A 106 17.85 11.56 -9.25
CA GLY A 106 19.13 10.87 -9.41
C GLY A 106 19.26 9.60 -8.55
N ASP A 107 18.64 9.59 -7.37
CA ASP A 107 18.63 8.45 -6.45
C ASP A 107 17.44 7.51 -6.69
N TYR A 108 16.47 7.96 -7.48
CA TYR A 108 15.26 7.21 -7.75
C TYR A 108 15.53 6.01 -8.66
N LYS A 109 15.05 4.83 -8.24
CA LYS A 109 15.13 3.60 -9.01
C LYS A 109 14.10 3.59 -10.14
N PHE A 110 14.34 4.36 -11.21
CA PHE A 110 13.40 4.59 -12.32
C PHE A 110 12.76 3.34 -12.94
N LYS A 111 13.39 2.16 -12.85
CA LYS A 111 12.80 0.88 -13.30
C LYS A 111 11.56 0.46 -12.52
N GLN A 112 11.38 0.93 -11.28
CA GLN A 112 10.24 0.58 -10.44
C GLN A 112 9.02 1.48 -10.64
N ILE A 113 9.12 2.52 -11.49
CA ILE A 113 8.07 3.54 -11.66
C ILE A 113 6.70 3.00 -12.05
N GLY A 114 6.64 1.85 -12.72
CA GLY A 114 5.36 1.19 -13.06
C GLY A 114 4.64 0.57 -11.86
N GLN A 115 5.26 0.51 -10.68
CA GLN A 115 4.65 0.00 -9.44
C GLN A 115 4.01 1.13 -8.61
N GLU A 116 4.30 2.40 -8.96
CA GLU A 116 3.81 3.55 -8.23
C GLU A 116 2.31 3.74 -8.47
N LYS A 117 1.54 3.95 -7.40
CA LYS A 117 0.10 4.24 -7.49
C LYS A 117 -0.20 5.74 -7.53
N LEU A 118 0.58 6.51 -6.77
CA LEU A 118 0.47 7.96 -6.67
C LEU A 118 1.86 8.56 -6.89
N LEU A 119 2.04 9.29 -7.99
CA LEU A 119 3.33 9.83 -8.41
C LEU A 119 3.25 11.36 -8.59
N LEU A 120 4.05 12.10 -7.83
CA LEU A 120 4.25 13.53 -8.05
C LEU A 120 5.67 13.78 -8.53
N ILE A 121 5.83 14.63 -9.55
CA ILE A 121 7.15 15.07 -10.03
C ILE A 121 7.23 16.58 -9.92
N VAL A 122 8.29 17.09 -9.30
CA VAL A 122 8.63 18.51 -9.28
C VAL A 122 9.87 18.72 -10.13
N ALA A 123 9.73 19.33 -11.30
CA ALA A 123 10.78 19.39 -12.31
C ALA A 123 11.14 20.83 -12.68
N SER A 124 12.43 21.16 -12.61
CA SER A 124 12.97 22.40 -13.19
C SER A 124 13.43 22.19 -14.63
N THR A 125 13.18 23.18 -15.48
CA THR A 125 13.70 23.25 -16.85
C THR A 125 15.05 23.98 -16.91
N GLN A 126 15.95 23.54 -17.78
CA GLN A 126 17.27 24.13 -18.04
C GLN A 126 17.33 24.69 -19.47
N GLY A 127 17.98 25.84 -19.65
CA GLY A 127 18.38 26.42 -20.95
C GLY A 127 17.39 26.18 -22.10
N GLU A 128 17.74 25.23 -22.96
CA GLU A 128 17.03 24.84 -24.19
C GLU A 128 15.83 23.90 -23.97
N GLY A 129 15.24 23.92 -22.76
CA GLY A 129 14.08 23.09 -22.43
C GLY A 129 14.41 21.74 -21.77
N GLU A 130 15.68 21.47 -21.48
CA GLU A 130 16.11 20.19 -20.93
C GLU A 130 15.73 20.00 -19.46
N GLN A 131 15.58 18.73 -19.06
CA GLN A 131 15.48 18.33 -17.67
C GLN A 131 16.79 18.57 -16.89
N ALA A 132 16.68 18.73 -15.56
CA ALA A 132 17.84 18.72 -14.67
C ALA A 132 18.70 17.46 -14.84
N GLU A 133 20.02 17.57 -14.62
CA GLU A 133 20.98 16.48 -14.83
C GLU A 133 20.60 15.22 -14.05
N GLU A 134 20.18 15.37 -12.79
CA GLU A 134 19.74 14.27 -11.93
C GLU A 134 18.52 13.51 -12.49
N ALA A 135 17.73 14.11 -13.37
CA ALA A 135 16.52 13.52 -13.94
C ALA A 135 16.71 12.92 -15.35
N VAL A 136 17.90 13.04 -15.95
CA VAL A 136 18.18 12.56 -17.32
C VAL A 136 17.89 11.07 -17.47
N ALA A 137 18.29 10.25 -16.49
CA ALA A 137 18.10 8.80 -16.55
C ALA A 137 16.61 8.41 -16.50
N LEU A 138 15.85 9.05 -15.60
CA LEU A 138 14.40 8.87 -15.50
C LEU A 138 13.70 9.30 -16.80
N HIS A 139 14.05 10.48 -17.32
CA HIS A 139 13.46 11.02 -18.54
C HIS A 139 13.70 10.10 -19.75
N LYS A 140 14.95 9.67 -19.98
CA LYS A 140 15.29 8.71 -21.04
C LYS A 140 14.56 7.38 -20.88
N PHE A 141 14.44 6.88 -19.65
CA PHE A 141 13.72 5.64 -19.40
C PHE A 141 12.24 5.75 -19.78
N LEU A 142 11.57 6.82 -19.33
CA LEU A 142 10.17 7.08 -19.65
C LEU A 142 9.95 7.20 -21.16
N GLN A 143 10.81 7.92 -21.88
CA GLN A 143 10.71 8.04 -23.35
C GLN A 143 10.99 6.74 -24.10
N SER A 144 11.67 5.77 -23.49
CA SER A 144 12.03 4.52 -24.14
C SER A 144 10.84 3.58 -24.34
N LYS A 145 10.98 2.62 -25.26
CA LYS A 145 10.03 1.51 -25.43
C LYS A 145 9.97 0.55 -24.23
N LYS A 146 10.90 0.67 -23.27
CA LYS A 146 10.97 -0.17 -22.06
C LYS A 146 10.12 0.39 -20.91
N ALA A 147 9.58 1.61 -21.06
CA ALA A 147 8.72 2.19 -20.05
C ALA A 147 7.44 1.34 -19.89
N PRO A 148 7.07 0.96 -18.64
CA PRO A 148 5.87 0.19 -18.39
C PRO A 148 4.62 1.04 -18.64
N GLN A 149 3.49 0.39 -18.94
CA GLN A 149 2.19 1.07 -18.90
C GLN A 149 1.81 1.38 -17.45
N MET A 150 1.26 2.57 -17.22
CA MET A 150 0.98 3.13 -15.89
C MET A 150 -0.52 3.40 -15.70
N LYS A 151 -1.37 2.46 -16.16
CA LYS A 151 -2.84 2.62 -16.21
C LYS A 151 -3.49 2.82 -14.84
N ASP A 152 -2.87 2.30 -13.80
CA ASP A 152 -3.36 2.34 -12.43
C ASP A 152 -2.59 3.37 -11.58
N THR A 153 -1.82 4.25 -12.22
CA THR A 153 -1.05 5.32 -11.55
C THR A 153 -1.74 6.66 -11.75
N ALA A 154 -2.11 7.31 -10.64
CA ALA A 154 -2.44 8.74 -10.67
C ALA A 154 -1.16 9.56 -10.55
N PHE A 155 -1.01 10.60 -11.37
CA PHE A 155 0.18 11.44 -11.33
C PHE A 155 -0.12 12.93 -11.43
N ALA A 156 0.82 13.76 -11.00
CA ALA A 156 0.83 15.20 -11.20
C ALA A 156 2.26 15.71 -11.39
N VAL A 157 2.43 16.75 -12.22
CA VAL A 157 3.74 17.38 -12.48
C VAL A 157 3.70 18.87 -12.13
N PHE A 158 4.60 19.28 -11.24
CA PHE A 158 4.87 20.67 -10.92
C PHE A 158 6.10 21.15 -11.71
N ALA A 159 5.86 21.90 -12.77
CA ALA A 159 6.92 22.43 -13.62
C ALA A 159 7.40 23.79 -13.11
N LEU A 160 8.70 23.94 -12.89
CA LEU A 160 9.35 25.21 -12.60
C LEU A 160 10.13 25.66 -13.83
N GLY A 161 9.80 26.85 -14.32
CA GLY A 161 10.48 27.51 -15.42
C GLY A 161 10.31 29.02 -15.31
N ASP A 162 10.99 29.74 -16.20
CA ASP A 162 10.90 31.19 -16.32
C ASP A 162 10.32 31.53 -17.69
N THR A 163 9.26 32.36 -17.71
CA THR A 163 8.54 32.75 -18.92
C THR A 163 9.38 33.57 -19.89
N SER A 164 10.53 34.07 -19.46
CA SER A 164 11.49 34.82 -20.29
C SER A 164 12.26 33.93 -21.27
N TYR A 165 12.22 32.60 -21.07
CA TYR A 165 12.86 31.63 -21.95
C TYR A 165 11.85 31.05 -22.95
N GLU A 166 12.32 30.76 -24.16
CA GLU A 166 11.50 30.18 -25.23
C GLU A 166 10.86 28.84 -24.79
N PHE A 167 11.65 27.97 -24.15
CA PHE A 167 11.23 26.66 -23.68
C PHE A 167 10.65 26.67 -22.26
N PHE A 168 9.75 27.62 -21.97
CA PHE A 168 9.11 27.76 -20.67
C PHE A 168 8.46 26.44 -20.20
N CYS A 169 8.93 25.93 -19.05
CA CYS A 169 8.46 24.69 -18.40
C CYS A 169 8.54 23.43 -19.29
N GLN A 170 9.40 23.40 -20.30
CA GLN A 170 9.44 22.32 -21.29
C GLN A 170 9.69 20.94 -20.67
N ALA A 171 10.70 20.79 -19.82
CA ALA A 171 10.96 19.52 -19.14
C ALA A 171 9.75 18.99 -18.35
N GLY A 172 8.99 19.88 -17.69
CA GLY A 172 7.77 19.49 -16.98
C GLY A 172 6.65 19.06 -17.92
N LYS A 173 6.50 19.75 -19.06
CA LYS A 173 5.56 19.36 -20.13
C LYS A 173 5.92 17.99 -20.71
N ASP A 174 7.21 17.70 -20.89
CA ASP A 174 7.67 16.41 -21.42
C ASP A 174 7.35 15.26 -20.47
N PHE A 175 7.57 15.44 -19.16
CA PHE A 175 7.16 14.47 -18.15
C PHE A 175 5.64 14.27 -18.15
N ASP A 176 4.86 15.35 -18.13
CA ASP A 176 3.40 15.30 -18.08
C ASP A 176 2.81 14.57 -19.30
N ASN A 177 3.24 14.96 -20.50
CA ASN A 177 2.83 14.33 -21.76
C ASN A 177 3.15 12.84 -21.75
N ARG A 178 4.37 12.48 -21.34
CA ARG A 178 4.81 11.09 -21.40
C ARG A 178 4.12 10.21 -20.37
N LEU A 179 3.93 10.69 -19.15
CA LEU A 179 3.15 9.98 -18.13
C LEU A 179 1.69 9.85 -18.57
N GLY A 180 1.12 10.87 -19.21
CA GLY A 180 -0.22 10.83 -19.79
C GLY A 180 -0.35 9.76 -20.88
N GLU A 181 0.64 9.61 -21.74
CA GLU A 181 0.68 8.54 -22.74
C GLU A 181 0.74 7.13 -22.12
N LEU A 182 1.55 6.96 -21.08
CA LEU A 182 1.73 5.67 -20.40
C LEU A 182 0.53 5.31 -19.52
N GLY A 183 -0.16 6.32 -18.97
CA GLY A 183 -1.35 6.18 -18.14
C GLY A 183 -2.64 5.97 -18.92
N ARG A 184 -2.66 6.27 -20.23
CA ARG A 184 -3.83 5.99 -21.07
C ARG A 184 -4.12 4.49 -21.08
N ARG A 185 -5.36 4.14 -20.71
CA ARG A 185 -5.88 2.79 -20.95
C ARG A 185 -5.94 2.57 -22.46
N ALA A 186 -5.17 1.61 -22.97
CA ALA A 186 -5.28 1.16 -24.35
C ALA A 186 -6.77 0.91 -24.67
N PRO A 187 -7.29 1.38 -25.82
CA PRO A 187 -8.67 1.13 -26.19
C PRO A 187 -8.91 -0.38 -26.17
N ALA A 188 -9.96 -0.78 -25.44
CA ALA A 188 -10.35 -2.17 -25.37
C ALA A 188 -10.84 -2.62 -26.75
N GLY A 189 -10.02 -3.40 -27.47
CA GLY A 189 -10.43 -4.18 -28.63
C GLY A 189 -10.61 -3.42 -29.94
N SER A 190 -9.62 -3.57 -30.84
CA SER A 190 -9.90 -3.79 -32.26
C SER A 190 -9.20 -5.10 -32.62
N ARG A 191 -9.96 -6.19 -32.50
CA ARG A 191 -9.76 -7.41 -33.29
C ARG A 191 -10.67 -7.32 -34.49
#